data_AF-X0VWT3-F1
#
_entry.id   AF-X0VWT3-F1
#
_cell.length_a   1.000
_cell.length_b   1.000
_cell.length_c   1.000
_cell.angle_alpha   90.00
_cell.angle_beta   90.00
_cell.angle_gamma   90.00
#
_symmetry.space_group_name_H-M   'P 1'
#
loop_
_entity.id
_entity.type
_entity.pdbx_description
1 polymer ?
#
loop_
_entity_poly.entity_id
_entity_poly.type
_entity_poly.pdbx_seq_one_letter_code
_entity_poly.pdbx_strand_id
1 'polypeptide(L)' 'MRTNTLYYGDNLDILREYVPDQSVDLTYLDPPFNSRPPTNITLPQAQRVKQEGNQGKLL' A
#
# COMPACT_ATOMS: atom_id res chain seq x y z
N MET A 1 2.11 8.05 25.26
CA MET A 1 3.40 7.80 24.58
C MET A 1 4.53 8.21 25.53
N ARG A 2 5.73 7.61 25.43
CA ARG A 2 6.89 8.06 26.21
C ARG A 2 7.66 9.13 25.43
N THR A 3 8.24 10.10 26.13
CA THR A 3 9.09 11.12 25.51
C THR A 3 10.31 10.47 24.86
N ASN A 4 10.73 10.99 23.69
CA ASN A 4 11.91 10.52 22.94
C ASN A 4 11.85 9.02 22.56
N THR A 5 10.68 8.53 22.16
CA THR A 5 10.51 7.15 21.68
C THR A 5 11.01 7.03 20.24
N LEU A 6 11.78 5.99 19.95
CA LEU A 6 12.18 5.58 18.60
C LEU A 6 11.46 4.30 18.21
N TYR A 7 10.79 4.30 17.07
CA TYR A 7 10.19 3.12 16.47
C TYR A 7 11.05 2.65 15.28
N TYR A 8 11.17 1.34 15.07
CA TYR A 8 11.91 0.74 13.97
C TYR A 8 11.04 -0.25 13.21
N GLY A 9 10.85 -0.04 11.90
CA GLY A 9 9.95 -0.82 11.06
C GLY A 9 9.37 -0.02 9.90
N ASP A 10 8.33 -0.58 9.26
CA ASP A 10 7.54 0.12 8.24
C ASP A 10 6.78 1.31 8.85
N ASN A 11 6.81 2.45 8.18
CA ASN A 11 6.27 3.68 8.74
C ASN A 11 4.73 3.66 8.85
N LEU A 12 4.02 3.04 7.91
CA LEU A 12 2.56 3.03 7.92
C LEU A 12 2.03 2.12 9.02
N ASP A 13 2.66 0.95 9.22
CA ASP A 13 2.29 0.04 10.29
C ASP A 13 2.55 0.68 11.66
N ILE A 14 3.71 1.32 11.82
CA ILE A 14 4.05 2.06 13.05
C ILE A 14 3.04 3.17 13.34
N LEU A 15 2.74 4.00 12.35
CA LEU A 15 1.84 5.14 12.51
C LEU A 15 0.41 4.68 12.85
N ARG A 16 -0.05 3.55 12.32
CA ARG A 16 -1.41 3.03 12.55
C ARG A 16 -1.57 2.31 13.89
N GLU A 17 -0.57 1.54 14.31
CA GLU A 17 -0.69 0.68 15.49
C GLU A 17 -0.25 1.36 16.78
N TYR A 18 0.71 2.29 16.72
CA TYR A 18 1.39 2.78 17.93
C TYR A 18 1.22 4.29 18.18
N VAL A 19 0.76 5.06 17.19
CA VAL A 19 0.56 6.51 17.32
C VAL A 19 -0.94 6.82 17.44
N PRO A 20 -1.42 7.35 18.58
CA PRO A 20 -2.83 7.70 18.75
C PRO A 20 -3.28 8.84 17.83
N ASP A 21 -4.57 8.87 17.55
CA ASP A 21 -5.18 9.96 16.80
C ASP A 21 -5.00 11.30 17.52
N GLN A 22 -4.78 12.37 16.74
CA GLN A 22 -4.64 13.75 17.21
C GLN A 22 -3.58 13.95 18.32
N SER A 23 -2.57 13.07 18.41
CA SER A 23 -1.56 13.12 19.47
C SER A 23 -0.24 13.80 19.08
N VAL A 24 -0.16 14.39 17.88
CA VAL A 24 1.06 14.96 17.31
C VAL A 24 0.82 16.42 16.94
N ASP A 25 1.55 17.33 17.58
CA ASP A 25 1.44 18.78 17.32
C ASP A 25 2.26 19.22 16.10
N LEU A 26 3.40 18.58 15.84
CA LEU A 26 4.32 18.92 14.75
C LEU A 26 4.98 17.65 14.19
N THR A 27 5.08 17.58 12.86
CA THR A 27 5.76 16.48 12.16
C THR A 27 6.79 17.06 11.18
N TYR A 28 7.97 16.45 11.11
CA TYR A 28 8.95 16.67 10.05
C TYR A 28 9.10 15.40 9.22
N LEU A 29 8.96 15.51 7.90
CA LEU A 29 9.15 14.41 6.96
C LEU A 29 10.11 14.87 5.86
N ASP A 30 11.17 14.10 5.63
CA ASP A 30 12.07 14.23 4.49
C ASP A 30 11.98 12.95 3.63
N PRO A 31 10.85 12.71 2.95
CA PRO A 31 10.69 11.53 2.11
C PRO A 31 11.68 11.60 0.93
N PRO A 32 12.18 10.45 0.42
CA PRO A 32 13.08 10.46 -0.72
C PRO A 32 12.44 11.18 -1.91
N PHE A 33 13.14 12.18 -2.45
CA PHE A 33 12.70 12.86 -3.67
C PHE A 33 12.61 11.84 -4.80
N ASN A 34 11.38 11.64 -5.30
CA ASN A 34 11.15 10.78 -6.46
C ASN A 34 11.53 11.56 -7.73
N SER A 35 12.84 11.66 -7.99
CA SER A 35 13.42 12.38 -9.13
C SER A 35 13.26 11.66 -10.47
N ARG A 36 12.60 10.50 -10.48
CA ARG A 36 12.30 9.72 -11.68
C ARG A 36 10.89 10.04 -12.17
N PRO A 37 10.68 10.33 -13.46
CA PRO A 37 9.34 10.52 -14.01
C PRO A 37 8.50 9.25 -13.76
N PRO A 38 7.18 9.37 -13.52
CA PRO A 38 6.35 8.23 -13.15
C PRO A 38 6.36 7.19 -14.28
N THR A 39 7.13 6.12 -14.09
CA THR A 39 7.09 4.93 -14.95
C THR A 39 5.86 4.13 -14.56
N ASN A 40 4.76 4.37 -15.27
CA ASN A 40 3.50 3.60 -15.31
C ASN A 40 3.41 2.46 -14.29
N ILE A 41 2.80 2.72 -13.13
CA ILE A 41 2.38 1.66 -12.21
C ILE A 41 1.19 0.96 -12.87
N THR A 42 1.43 -0.16 -13.55
CA THR A 42 0.38 -1.07 -13.97
C THR A 42 -0.12 -1.82 -12.73
N LEU A 43 -1.30 -1.43 -12.23
CA LEU A 43 -2.03 -2.23 -11.25
C LEU A 43 -2.40 -3.57 -11.92
N PRO A 44 -2.05 -4.73 -11.34
CA PRO A 44 -2.42 -6.01 -11.93
C PRO A 44 -3.95 -6.12 -11.98
N GLN A 45 -4.51 -6.27 -13.18
CA GLN A 45 -5.91 -6.61 -13.34
C GLN A 45 -6.13 -8.00 -12.73
N ALA A 46 -7.01 -8.08 -11.73
CA ALA A 46 -7.46 -9.35 -11.18
C ALA A 46 -8.12 -10.16 -12.31
N GLN A 47 -7.40 -11.11 -12.90
CA GLN A 47 -7.99 -12.09 -13.81
C GLN A 47 -8.92 -12.98 -12.97
N ARG A 48 -10.23 -12.85 -13.21
CA ARG A 48 -11.21 -13.79 -12.67
C ARG A 48 -11.97 -14.49 -13.80
N VAL A 49 -11.68 -15.79 -13.85
CA VAL A 49 -12.45 -16.97 -14.28
C VAL A 49 -12.57 -17.27 -15.78
N LYS A 50 -11.91 -18.35 -16.18
CA LYS A 50 -12.20 -19.12 -17.41
C LYS A 50 -13.62 -19.67 -17.34
N GLN A 51 -14.44 -19.41 -18.36
CA GLN A 51 -15.62 -20.22 -18.63
C GLN A 51 -15.20 -21.37 -19.55
N GLU A 52 -14.90 -22.54 -18.96
CA GLU A 52 -15.01 -23.80 -19.70
C GLU A 52 -16.48 -24.22 -19.67
N GLY A 53 -17.07 -24.42 -20.83
CA GLY A 53 -18.42 -24.95 -20.92
C GLY A 53 -19.08 -24.77 -22.27
N ASN A 54 -19.09 -25.89 -23.02
CA ASN A 54 -20.13 -26.27 -23.99
C ASN A 54 -19.88 -25.96 -25.47
N GLN A 55 -19.28 -26.93 -26.17
CA GLN A 55 -19.72 -27.31 -27.50
C GLN A 55 -19.85 -28.83 -27.60
N GLY A 56 -20.94 -29.35 -27.05
CA GLY A 56 -21.61 -30.47 -27.70
C GLY A 56 -22.47 -29.94 -28.85
N LYS A 57 -22.60 -30.76 -29.91
CA LYS A 57 -23.52 -30.66 -31.09
C LYS A 57 -22.85 -30.02 -32.32
N LEU A 58 -22.86 -30.57 -33.54
CA LEU A 58 -23.42 -31.77 -34.18
C LEU A 58 -22.92 -31.74 -35.65
N LEU A 59 -22.74 -32.94 -36.23
CA LEU A 59 -22.26 -33.28 -37.59
C LEU A 59 -20.73 -33.44 -37.72
#